data_AF-A0A2D4PD10-F1
#
_entry.id   AF-A0A2D4PD10-F1
#
_cell.length_a   1.000
_cell.length_b   1.000
_cell.length_c   1.000
_cell.angle_alpha   90.00
_cell.angle_beta   90.00
_cell.angle_gamma   90.00
#
_symmetry.space_group_name_H-M   'P 1'
#
loop_
_entity.id
_entity.type
_entity.pdbx_description
1 polymer ?
#
loop_
_entity_poly.entity_id
_entity_poly.type
_entity_poly.pdbx_seq_one_letter_code
_entity_poly.pdbx_strand_id
1 'polypeptide(L)'
;RGGCTGSSSHLLRIFYTLFMGSSQDGAQYIVVVYVDDQLVARFDHTTRRLLPQVAWLLNVREEDSHFWDATSRRVNSTELSFRNELHVLRIYHNSSRGFHSWQNVI
;
A
#
# COMPACT_ATOMS: atom_id res chain seq x y z
N ARG A 1 -41.28 17.64 11.77
CA ARG A 1 -40.43 18.01 10.61
C ARG A 1 -39.34 16.95 10.50
N GLY A 2 -39.42 16.07 9.49
CA GLY A 2 -38.44 15.02 9.25
C GLY A 2 -37.13 15.62 8.75
N GLY A 3 -36.05 15.39 9.47
CA GLY A 3 -34.70 15.74 9.03
C GLY A 3 -34.17 14.63 8.13
N CYS A 4 -33.68 15.02 6.95
CA CYS A 4 -33.09 14.14 5.96
C CYS A 4 -32.06 13.20 6.60
N THR A 5 -32.23 11.89 6.42
CA THR A 5 -31.17 10.91 6.66
C THR A 5 -30.09 11.16 5.62
N GLY A 6 -29.08 11.97 5.97
CA GLY A 6 -27.91 12.19 5.12
C GLY A 6 -27.25 10.83 4.84
N SER A 7 -27.09 10.50 3.57
CA SER A 7 -26.32 9.33 3.16
C SER A 7 -24.86 9.56 3.58
N SER A 8 -24.39 8.80 4.56
CA SER A 8 -22.96 8.74 4.90
C SER A 8 -22.30 7.75 3.96
N SER A 9 -21.32 8.19 3.18
CA SER A 9 -20.47 7.32 2.37
C SER A 9 -19.21 6.96 3.14
N HIS A 10 -18.83 5.69 3.14
CA HIS A 10 -17.53 5.24 3.64
C HIS A 10 -16.56 5.05 2.47
N LEU A 11 -15.27 5.32 2.71
CA LEU A 11 -14.23 5.25 1.69
C LEU A 11 -13.01 4.51 2.19
N LEU A 12 -12.63 3.46 1.46
CA LEU A 12 -11.37 2.75 1.60
C LEU A 12 -10.41 3.25 0.52
N ARG A 13 -9.16 3.54 0.90
CA ARG A 13 -8.07 3.85 -0.04
C ARG A 13 -6.81 3.09 0.33
N ILE A 14 -6.16 2.48 -0.65
CA ILE A 14 -4.86 1.82 -0.50
C ILE A 14 -3.84 2.55 -1.35
N PHE A 15 -2.86 3.15 -0.69
CA PHE A 15 -1.76 3.84 -1.36
C PHE A 15 -0.56 2.93 -1.44
N TYR A 16 -0.01 2.83 -2.64
CA TYR A 16 1.25 2.14 -2.87
C TYR A 16 2.29 3.13 -3.33
N THR A 17 3.50 3.02 -2.80
CA THR A 17 4.62 3.83 -3.26
C THR A 17 5.89 2.99 -3.24
N LEU A 18 6.57 2.94 -4.37
CA LEU A 18 7.90 2.35 -4.49
C LEU A 18 8.87 3.41 -4.97
N PHE A 19 9.99 3.56 -4.26
CA PHE A 19 11.08 4.44 -4.62
C PHE A 19 12.31 3.63 -5.00
N MET A 20 12.99 4.01 -6.07
CA MET A 20 14.24 3.40 -6.52
C MET A 20 15.25 4.50 -6.89
N GLY A 21 16.34 4.57 -6.12
CA GLY A 21 17.45 5.48 -6.35
C GLY A 21 18.56 4.89 -7.22
N SER A 22 19.54 5.74 -7.61
CA SER A 22 20.65 5.36 -8.48
C SER A 22 21.84 4.66 -7.80
N SER A 23 21.85 4.48 -6.48
CA SER A 23 23.00 3.90 -5.74
C SER A 23 22.64 3.42 -4.33
N GLN A 24 23.19 2.24 -3.95
CA GLN A 24 23.32 1.57 -2.63
C GLN A 24 22.13 1.52 -1.64
N ASP A 25 21.30 2.55 -1.56
CA ASP A 25 20.04 2.51 -0.83
C ASP A 25 19.05 1.69 -1.65
N GLY A 26 18.70 0.51 -1.12
CA GLY A 26 17.73 -0.39 -1.74
C GLY A 26 16.37 0.29 -1.99
N ALA A 27 15.55 -0.33 -2.82
CA ALA A 27 14.23 0.20 -3.10
C ALA A 27 13.38 0.30 -1.81
N GLN A 28 12.73 1.45 -1.59
CA GLN A 28 11.83 1.65 -0.46
C GLN A 28 10.40 1.44 -0.91
N TYR A 29 9.71 0.50 -0.27
CA TYR A 29 8.33 0.17 -0.56
C TYR A 29 7.43 0.51 0.63
N ILE A 30 6.42 1.35 0.39
CA ILE A 30 5.48 1.85 1.39
C ILE A 30 4.07 1.51 0.90
N VAL A 31 3.30 0.85 1.77
CA VAL A 31 1.88 0.64 1.55
C VAL A 31 1.12 1.02 2.80
N VAL A 32 0.10 1.86 2.63
CA VAL A 32 -0.75 2.37 3.70
C VAL A 32 -2.21 2.30 3.28
N VAL A 33 -3.07 1.97 4.24
CA VAL A 33 -4.51 1.79 4.05
C VAL A 33 -5.25 2.80 4.91
N TYR A 34 -6.17 3.52 4.28
CA TYR A 34 -7.05 4.47 4.95
C TYR A 34 -8.50 4.04 4.84
N VAL A 35 -9.25 4.20 5.93
CA VAL A 35 -10.72 4.14 5.95
C VAL A 35 -11.21 5.47 6.48
N ASP A 36 -12.03 6.19 5.70
CA ASP A 36 -12.56 7.51 6.05
C ASP A 36 -11.46 8.49 6.52
N ASP A 37 -10.37 8.53 5.75
CA ASP A 37 -9.17 9.34 6.01
C ASP A 37 -8.42 9.05 7.33
N GLN A 38 -8.77 7.96 8.04
CA GLN A 38 -8.01 7.40 9.15
C GLN A 38 -7.02 6.34 8.65
N LEU A 39 -5.74 6.42 9.03
CA LEU A 39 -4.76 5.35 8.75
C LEU A 39 -5.10 4.11 9.58
N VAL A 40 -5.47 3.01 8.92
CA VAL A 40 -5.93 1.79 9.60
C VAL A 40 -4.95 0.63 9.48
N ALA A 41 -4.13 0.58 8.42
CA ALA A 41 -3.13 -0.47 8.25
C ALA A 41 -1.88 0.04 7.51
N ARG A 42 -0.74 -0.59 7.77
CA ARG A 42 0.54 -0.28 7.13
C ARG A 42 1.32 -1.56 6.85
N PHE A 43 1.99 -1.61 5.71
CA PHE A 43 2.88 -2.71 5.39
C PHE A 43 4.19 -2.61 6.16
N ASP A 44 4.53 -3.68 6.87
CA ASP A 44 5.79 -3.84 7.55
C ASP A 44 6.75 -4.65 6.67
N HIS A 45 7.88 -4.03 6.34
CA HIS A 45 8.89 -4.62 5.46
C HIS A 45 9.64 -5.79 6.11
N THR A 46 9.77 -5.78 7.45
CA THR A 46 10.49 -6.81 8.22
C THR A 46 9.73 -8.13 8.19
N THR A 47 8.44 -8.08 8.51
CA THR A 47 7.57 -9.26 8.57
C THR A 47 6.89 -9.56 7.22
N ARG A 48 7.03 -8.68 6.23
CA ARG A 48 6.37 -8.74 4.92
C ARG A 48 4.83 -8.86 5.04
N ARG A 49 4.25 -8.17 6.01
CA ARG A 49 2.82 -8.25 6.35
C ARG A 49 2.16 -6.88 6.41
N LEU A 50 0.88 -6.82 6.02
CA LEU A 50 0.04 -5.66 6.27
C LEU A 50 -0.47 -5.74 7.71
N LEU A 51 -0.09 -4.78 8.55
CA LEU A 51 -0.37 -4.77 9.97
C LEU A 51 -1.37 -3.66 10.34
N PRO A 52 -2.38 -3.98 11.17
CA PRO A 52 -3.29 -2.98 11.73
C PRO A 52 -2.55 -1.88 12.49
N GLN A 53 -3.05 -0.65 12.39
CA GLN A 53 -2.56 0.55 13.09
C GLN A 53 -3.59 1.07 14.11
N VAL A 54 -4.77 0.45 14.18
CA VAL A 54 -5.89 0.85 15.04
C VAL A 54 -6.45 -0.36 15.77
N ALA A 55 -6.93 -0.15 17.00
CA ALA A 55 -7.32 -1.24 17.91
C ALA A 55 -8.47 -2.11 17.36
N TRP A 56 -9.47 -1.49 16.74
CA TRP A 56 -10.63 -2.21 16.23
C TRP A 56 -10.27 -3.17 15.07
N LEU A 57 -9.20 -2.89 14.33
CA LEU A 57 -8.75 -3.72 13.22
C LEU A 57 -7.82 -4.86 13.69
N LEU A 58 -7.26 -4.78 14.91
CA LEU A 58 -6.53 -5.90 15.51
C LEU A 58 -7.45 -7.10 15.74
N ASN A 59 -8.65 -6.88 16.28
CA ASN A 59 -9.64 -7.93 16.52
C ASN A 59 -10.04 -8.60 15.20
N VAL A 60 -10.34 -7.81 14.16
CA VAL A 60 -10.69 -8.31 12.82
C VAL A 60 -9.57 -9.16 12.22
N ARG A 61 -8.31 -8.84 12.52
CA ARG A 61 -7.17 -9.64 12.05
C ARG A 61 -7.11 -11.02 12.66
N GLU A 62 -7.48 -11.15 13.92
CA GLU A 62 -7.55 -12.45 14.59
C GLU A 62 -8.75 -13.26 14.10
N GLU A 63 -9.88 -12.59 13.85
CA GLU A 63 -11.10 -13.20 13.33
C GLU A 63 -10.94 -13.75 11.89
N ASP A 64 -10.25 -13.03 11.00
CA ASP A 64 -10.04 -13.45 9.61
C ASP A 64 -8.57 -13.40 9.18
N SER A 65 -7.75 -14.24 9.81
CA SER A 65 -6.32 -14.38 9.48
C SER A 65 -6.06 -14.72 8.00
N HIS A 66 -6.95 -15.47 7.34
CA HIS A 66 -6.80 -15.85 5.94
C HIS A 66 -6.90 -14.64 5.01
N PHE A 67 -7.86 -13.74 5.23
CA PHE A 67 -7.96 -12.48 4.49
C PHE A 67 -6.69 -11.63 4.63
N TRP A 68 -6.16 -11.51 5.85
CA TRP A 68 -4.94 -10.73 6.11
C TRP A 68 -3.69 -11.33 5.47
N ASP A 69 -3.53 -12.65 5.51
CA ASP A 69 -2.42 -13.34 4.85
C ASP A 69 -2.53 -13.25 3.31
N ALA A 70 -3.74 -13.36 2.76
CA ALA A 70 -3.97 -13.16 1.33
C ALA A 70 -3.65 -11.73 0.89
N THR A 71 -4.13 -10.74 1.65
CA THR A 71 -3.87 -9.31 1.38
C THR A 71 -2.38 -8.99 1.50
N SER A 72 -1.71 -9.50 2.55
CA SER A 72 -0.27 -9.34 2.73
C SER A 72 0.53 -9.95 1.58
N ARG A 73 0.18 -11.15 1.11
CA ARG A 73 0.80 -11.79 -0.06
C ARG A 73 0.63 -10.94 -1.32
N ARG A 74 -0.56 -10.39 -1.55
CA ARG A 74 -0.83 -9.52 -2.70
C ARG A 74 -0.04 -8.21 -2.64
N VAL A 75 0.03 -7.58 -1.47
CA VAL A 75 0.86 -6.38 -1.26
C VAL A 75 2.34 -6.68 -1.52
N ASN A 76 2.82 -7.82 -1.03
CA ASN A 76 4.18 -8.29 -1.24
C ASN A 76 4.48 -8.56 -2.74
N SER A 77 3.61 -9.27 -3.45
CA SER A 77 3.79 -9.54 -4.89
C SER A 77 3.78 -8.26 -5.74
N THR A 78 2.96 -7.29 -5.35
CA THR A 78 2.83 -5.99 -6.03
C THR A 78 4.15 -5.20 -6.01
N GLU A 79 4.97 -5.33 -4.96
CA GLU A 79 6.29 -4.69 -4.92
C GLU A 79 7.18 -5.16 -6.07
N LEU A 80 7.19 -6.47 -6.36
CA LEU A 80 8.00 -7.04 -7.43
C LEU A 80 7.53 -6.54 -8.80
N SER A 81 6.22 -6.45 -9.00
CA SER A 81 5.63 -5.87 -10.21
C SER A 81 6.07 -4.42 -10.41
N PHE A 82 5.96 -3.57 -9.38
CA PHE A 82 6.39 -2.17 -9.49
C PHE A 82 7.90 -2.02 -9.69
N ARG A 83 8.73 -2.88 -9.10
CA ARG A 83 10.17 -2.90 -9.37
C ARG A 83 10.46 -3.19 -10.84
N ASN A 84 9.78 -4.17 -11.42
CA ASN A 84 9.92 -4.51 -12.83
C ASN A 84 9.42 -3.37 -13.73
N GLU A 85 8.27 -2.78 -13.41
CA GLU A 85 7.71 -1.65 -14.16
C GLU A 85 8.63 -0.43 -14.11
N LEU A 86 9.21 -0.10 -12.95
CA LEU A 86 10.21 0.97 -12.86
C LEU A 86 11.45 0.67 -13.70
N HIS A 87 11.90 -0.59 -13.75
CA HIS A 87 13.01 -0.98 -14.61
C HIS A 87 12.69 -0.77 -16.10
N VAL A 88 11.50 -1.17 -16.54
CA VAL A 88 11.03 -0.97 -17.93
C VAL A 88 10.90 0.52 -18.25
N LEU A 89 10.27 1.30 -17.36
CA LEU A 89 10.11 2.74 -17.54
C LEU A 89 11.46 3.45 -17.62
N ARG A 90 12.44 3.02 -16.82
CA ARG A 90 13.80 3.56 -16.85
C ARG A 90 14.47 3.36 -18.22
N ILE A 91 14.32 2.17 -18.81
CA ILE A 91 14.83 1.87 -20.15
C ILE A 91 14.08 2.69 -21.20
N TYR A 92 12.75 2.69 -21.14
CA TYR A 92 11.90 3.38 -22.10
C TYR A 92 12.18 4.89 -22.17
N HIS A 93 12.45 5.51 -21.02
CA HIS A 93 12.79 6.92 -20.91
C HIS A 93 14.31 7.21 -20.98
N ASN A 94 15.14 6.23 -21.40
CA ASN A 94 16.61 6.36 -21.47
C ASN A 94 17.24 6.97 -20.20
N SER A 95 16.66 6.68 -19.03
CA SER A 95 17.01 7.30 -17.75
C SER A 95 18.05 6.47 -17.02
N SER A 96 19.34 6.71 -17.26
CA SER A 96 20.41 5.90 -16.65
C SER A 96 20.76 6.32 -15.21
N ARG A 97 20.25 7.44 -14.70
CA ARG A 97 20.56 7.98 -13.36
C ARG A 97 19.34 8.71 -12.80
N GLY A 98 19.33 8.94 -11.49
CA GLY A 98 18.28 9.70 -10.82
C GLY A 98 17.44 8.84 -9.86
N PHE A 99 16.36 9.47 -9.38
CA PHE A 99 15.41 8.89 -8.44
C PHE A 99 14.09 8.70 -9.14
N HIS A 100 13.56 7.49 -9.10
CA HIS A 100 12.29 7.15 -9.74
C HIS A 100 11.32 6.64 -8.68
N SER A 101 10.04 6.98 -8.85
CA SER A 101 8.97 6.51 -7.99
C SER A 101 7.84 5.93 -8.82
N TRP A 102 7.23 4.87 -8.31
CA TRP A 102 6.00 4.29 -8.81
C TRP A 102 4.91 4.50 -7.75
N GLN A 103 3.73 5.01 -8.11
CA GLN A 103 2.61 5.27 -7.17
C GLN A 103 1.25 4.79 -7.70
N ASN A 104 0.45 4.12 -6.86
CA ASN A 104 -0.93 3.69 -7.16
C ASN A 104 -1.84 4.14 -6.03
N VAL A 105 -3.10 4.36 -6.38
CA VAL A 105 -4.21 4.38 -5.44
C VAL A 105 -5.27 3.41 -5.93
N ILE A 106 -5.71 2.52 -5.04
CA ILE A 106 -6.86 1.63 -5.24
C ILE A 106 -7.95 2.02 -4.26
#